data_AF-A0A6P4II24-F1
#
_entry.id   AF-A0A6P4II24-F1
#
_cell.length_a   1.000
_cell.length_b   1.000
_cell.length_c   1.000
_cell.angle_alpha   90.00
_cell.angle_beta   90.00
_cell.angle_gamma   90.00
#
_symmetry.space_group_name_H-M   'P 1'
#
loop_
_entity.id
_entity.type
_entity.pdbx_description
1 polymer ?
#
loop_
_entity_poly.entity_id
_entity_poly.type
_entity_poly.pdbx_seq_one_letter_code
_entity_poly.pdbx_strand_id
1 'polypeptide(L)'
;MGTLTDFGQIALKWDPKNLEIRTMSVEKTLEPLVLQVTTLVNTKGPSKKKKGKSKRASALVAAVEKATENFIQKGEQIAYENPDITQEMLTAVDEVKKTGDAMSIAAREFSEDPCSSMKRGNMVRAARNLLSAVTRLLILADMVDVHLLLKSLHIVEDDLNKLKNASSQDELMDNMRQFGRNAGELIKQAAKRQQELKDPQLRDDLAAARAMLKKHSTMLLTASKVYVRHPELDLAKVNRDFILKQVCDAVNTISDVAQGKSSQPTDIYSGAGELAAALDDFDVSLI
;
A
#
# COMPACT_ATOMS: atom_id res chain seq x y z
N MET A 1 -25.20 31.11 7.64
CA MET A 1 -23.85 31.17 7.07
C MET A 1 -22.95 30.25 7.89
N GLY A 2 -22.39 29.23 7.26
CA GLY A 2 -21.61 28.18 7.91
C GLY A 2 -21.28 27.10 6.88
N THR A 3 -20.57 27.50 5.82
CA THR A 3 -20.09 26.60 4.78
C THR A 3 -18.86 25.86 5.33
N LEU A 4 -19.08 24.64 5.83
CA LEU A 4 -18.04 23.64 6.03
C LEU A 4 -17.58 23.13 4.66
N THR A 5 -16.76 23.94 3.99
CA THR A 5 -15.97 23.53 2.83
C THR A 5 -14.52 23.62 3.24
N ASP A 6 -14.06 22.63 4.00
CA ASP A 6 -12.64 22.31 4.13
C ASP A 6 -12.52 20.79 3.95
N PHE A 7 -12.86 20.34 2.74
CA PHE A 7 -12.51 18.99 2.30
C PHE A 7 -11.05 19.07 1.90
N GLY A 8 -10.19 18.73 2.85
CA GLY A 8 -8.76 18.69 2.67
C GLY A 8 -8.44 17.93 1.38
N GLN A 9 -7.87 18.63 0.41
CA GLN A 9 -6.99 18.01 -0.56
C GLN A 9 -6.12 17.04 0.24
N ILE A 10 -6.21 15.74 -0.05
CA ILE A 10 -5.23 14.77 0.41
C ILE A 10 -3.94 15.13 -0.32
N ALA A 11 -3.31 16.21 0.12
CA ALA A 11 -1.97 16.59 -0.23
C ALA A 11 -1.11 15.53 0.45
N LEU A 12 -0.87 14.44 -0.29
CA LEU A 12 0.16 13.47 0.02
C LEU A 12 1.42 14.29 0.25
N LYS A 13 1.78 14.48 1.52
CA LYS A 13 2.95 15.25 1.92
C LYS A 13 4.13 14.30 1.77
N TRP A 14 4.63 14.21 0.56
CA TRP A 14 5.75 13.35 0.16
C TRP A 14 7.01 13.79 0.90
N ASP A 15 7.59 12.90 1.70
CA ASP A 15 8.95 13.09 2.23
C ASP A 15 9.87 11.98 1.68
N PRO A 16 10.70 12.29 0.66
CA PRO A 16 11.63 11.32 0.07
C PRO A 16 12.72 10.84 1.05
N LYS A 17 12.78 11.38 2.28
CA LYS A 17 13.74 10.97 3.32
C LYS A 17 13.17 9.96 4.31
N ASN A 18 11.86 9.76 4.37
CA ASN A 18 11.21 8.88 5.36
C ASN A 18 10.73 7.54 4.74
N LEU A 19 11.53 6.97 3.84
CA LEU A 19 11.23 5.76 3.07
C LEU A 19 11.23 4.50 3.95
N GLU A 20 10.16 4.27 4.71
CA GLU A 20 9.91 3.02 5.43
C GLU A 20 9.28 1.96 4.52
N ILE A 21 9.82 0.74 4.52
CA ILE A 21 9.22 -0.40 3.82
C ILE A 21 8.02 -0.90 4.63
N ARG A 22 6.81 -0.57 4.18
CA ARG A 22 5.54 -0.95 4.83
C ARG A 22 4.90 -2.22 4.28
N THR A 23 5.53 -2.81 3.28
CA THR A 23 4.97 -3.89 2.45
C THR A 23 5.80 -5.15 2.61
N MET A 24 5.14 -6.25 3.00
CA MET A 24 5.77 -7.54 3.26
C MET A 24 6.49 -8.09 2.03
N SER A 25 5.90 -7.96 0.84
CA SER A 25 6.52 -8.48 -0.40
C SER A 25 7.81 -7.76 -0.77
N VAL A 26 7.87 -6.44 -0.57
CA VAL A 26 9.08 -5.63 -0.80
C VAL A 26 10.17 -6.05 0.18
N GLU A 27 9.85 -6.19 1.46
CA GLU A 27 10.81 -6.64 2.48
C GLU A 27 11.33 -8.05 2.20
N LYS A 28 10.45 -9.03 1.98
CA LYS A 28 10.83 -10.43 1.71
C LYS A 28 11.71 -10.56 0.47
N THR A 29 11.52 -9.69 -0.52
CA THR A 29 12.33 -9.68 -1.74
C THR A 29 13.71 -9.06 -1.49
N LEU A 30 13.78 -8.00 -0.68
CA LEU A 30 15.02 -7.27 -0.41
C LEU A 30 15.89 -7.91 0.67
N GLU A 31 15.32 -8.50 1.71
CA GLU A 31 16.02 -9.13 2.84
C GLU A 31 17.14 -10.09 2.40
N PRO A 32 16.91 -11.09 1.52
CA PRO A 32 17.97 -11.99 1.08
C PRO A 32 19.06 -11.27 0.28
N LEU A 33 18.72 -10.21 -0.46
CA LEU A 33 19.68 -9.45 -1.25
C LEU A 33 20.58 -8.60 -0.34
N VAL A 34 19.99 -7.93 0.65
CA VAL A 34 20.72 -7.17 1.68
C VAL A 34 21.66 -8.10 2.45
N LEU A 35 21.18 -9.27 2.88
CA LEU A 35 22.00 -10.23 3.62
C LEU A 35 23.16 -10.75 2.76
N GLN A 36 22.93 -11.04 1.48
CA GLN A 36 23.97 -11.49 0.55
C GLN A 36 25.04 -10.43 0.31
N VAL A 37 24.64 -9.18 0.03
CA VAL A 37 25.57 -8.06 -0.15
C VAL A 37 26.34 -7.77 1.13
N THR A 38 25.70 -7.84 2.30
CA THR A 38 26.35 -7.61 3.60
C THR A 38 27.33 -8.74 3.95
N THR A 39 26.99 -9.99 3.65
CA THR A 39 27.87 -11.14 3.87
C THR A 39 29.11 -11.08 2.95
N LEU A 40 28.98 -10.55 1.74
CA LEU A 40 30.11 -10.32 0.83
C LEU A 40 31.13 -9.32 1.40
N VAL A 41 30.69 -8.38 2.24
CA VAL A 41 31.54 -7.39 2.95
C VAL A 41 32.21 -8.02 4.18
N ASN A 42 31.52 -8.91 4.90
CA ASN A 42 31.97 -9.45 6.19
C ASN A 42 32.76 -10.78 6.11
N THR A 43 32.98 -11.33 4.92
CA THR A 43 33.79 -12.55 4.76
C THR A 43 35.28 -12.25 4.92
N LYS A 44 35.76 -12.31 6.17
CA LYS A 44 37.19 -12.36 6.50
C LYS A 44 37.68 -13.81 6.43
N GLY A 45 38.43 -14.15 5.38
CA GLY A 45 39.13 -15.43 5.23
C GLY A 45 38.63 -16.34 4.10
N PRO A 46 39.42 -17.35 3.71
CA PRO A 46 39.08 -18.27 2.63
C PRO A 46 37.88 -19.15 3.00
N SER A 47 36.89 -19.20 2.10
CA SER A 47 35.69 -20.03 2.26
C SER A 47 36.02 -21.52 2.38
N LYS A 48 35.44 -22.19 3.39
CA LYS A 48 35.47 -23.67 3.55
C LYS A 48 34.55 -24.41 2.56
N LYS A 49 33.81 -23.71 1.69
CA LYS A 49 32.91 -24.34 0.71
C LYS A 49 33.71 -24.97 -0.44
N LYS A 50 33.22 -26.10 -0.98
CA LYS A 50 33.80 -26.80 -2.13
C LYS A 50 34.01 -25.81 -3.29
N LYS A 51 35.27 -25.61 -3.69
CA LYS A 51 35.68 -24.82 -4.85
C LYS A 51 35.27 -25.56 -6.14
N GLY A 52 34.94 -24.83 -7.21
CA GLY A 52 34.71 -25.42 -8.54
C GLY A 52 33.25 -25.52 -9.03
N LYS A 53 32.26 -24.95 -8.33
CA LYS A 53 30.85 -24.89 -8.79
C LYS A 53 30.35 -23.49 -9.20
N SER A 54 31.23 -22.49 -9.28
CA SER A 54 30.82 -21.14 -9.68
C SER A 54 30.49 -21.09 -11.18
N LYS A 55 29.37 -20.46 -11.52
CA LYS A 55 29.05 -20.09 -12.91
C LYS A 55 30.16 -19.20 -13.46
N ARG A 56 30.34 -19.21 -14.80
CA ARG A 56 31.27 -18.29 -15.47
C ARG A 56 30.93 -16.85 -15.08
N ALA A 57 31.94 -16.06 -14.71
CA ALA A 57 31.73 -14.69 -14.25
C ALA A 57 31.02 -13.82 -15.31
N SER A 58 31.34 -14.00 -16.59
CA SER A 58 30.64 -13.36 -17.71
C SER A 58 29.14 -13.69 -17.75
N ALA A 59 28.76 -14.92 -17.42
CA ALA A 59 27.35 -15.33 -17.36
C ALA A 59 26.61 -14.70 -16.16
N LEU A 60 27.32 -14.41 -15.06
CA LEU A 60 26.75 -13.71 -13.90
C LEU A 60 26.54 -12.22 -14.20
N VAL A 61 27.51 -11.57 -14.84
CA VAL A 61 27.40 -10.18 -15.28
C VAL A 61 26.22 -10.01 -16.25
N ALA A 62 26.14 -10.86 -17.29
CA ALA A 62 25.04 -10.82 -18.25
C ALA A 62 23.66 -11.06 -17.61
N ALA A 63 23.59 -11.89 -16.56
CA ALA A 63 22.36 -12.10 -15.82
C ALA A 63 21.95 -10.85 -15.02
N VAL A 64 22.90 -10.14 -14.41
CA VAL A 64 22.64 -8.87 -13.72
C VAL A 64 22.19 -7.80 -14.70
N GLU A 65 22.88 -7.64 -15.84
CA GLU A 65 22.49 -6.69 -16.89
C GLU A 65 21.06 -6.94 -17.37
N LYS A 66 20.73 -8.19 -17.71
CA LYS A 66 19.38 -8.55 -18.16
C LYS A 66 18.32 -8.33 -17.07
N ALA A 67 18.65 -8.61 -15.81
CA ALA A 67 17.73 -8.39 -14.70
C ALA A 67 17.46 -6.89 -14.49
N THR A 68 18.51 -6.07 -14.53
CA THR A 68 18.42 -4.61 -14.42
C THR A 68 17.62 -4.02 -15.59
N GLU A 69 17.86 -4.47 -16.82
CA GLU A 69 17.14 -4.02 -18.00
C GLU A 69 15.63 -4.33 -17.92
N ASN A 70 15.28 -5.58 -17.56
CA ASN A 70 13.88 -5.96 -17.35
C ASN A 70 13.22 -5.12 -16.24
N PHE A 71 13.96 -4.82 -15.17
CA PHE A 71 13.46 -4.01 -14.06
C PHE A 71 13.20 -2.57 -14.47
N ILE A 72 14.11 -1.97 -15.27
CA ILE A 72 13.95 -0.64 -15.87
C ILE A 72 12.71 -0.60 -16.76
N GLN A 73 12.57 -1.54 -17.69
CA GLN A 73 11.42 -1.59 -18.60
C GLN A 73 10.09 -1.65 -17.84
N LYS A 74 10.03 -2.42 -16.76
CA LYS A 74 8.84 -2.50 -15.90
C LYS A 74 8.60 -1.21 -15.13
N GLY A 75 9.66 -0.56 -14.62
CA GLY A 75 9.54 0.75 -13.98
C GLY A 75 9.04 1.85 -14.93
N GLU A 76 9.55 1.89 -16.16
CA GLU A 76 9.09 2.82 -17.21
C GLU A 76 7.63 2.57 -17.58
N GLN A 77 7.24 1.31 -17.74
CA GLN A 77 5.86 0.93 -18.01
C GLN A 77 4.91 1.47 -16.92
N ILE A 78 5.25 1.25 -15.64
CA ILE A 78 4.46 1.75 -14.50
C ILE A 78 4.43 3.29 -14.50
N ALA A 79 5.54 3.95 -14.84
CA ALA A 79 5.60 5.41 -14.90
C ALA A 79 4.61 5.98 -15.92
N TYR A 80 4.53 5.39 -17.12
CA TYR A 80 3.64 5.86 -18.18
C TYR A 80 2.17 5.54 -17.93
N GLU A 81 1.88 4.48 -17.18
CA GLU A 81 0.51 4.13 -16.75
C GLU A 81 -0.03 5.09 -15.68
N ASN A 82 0.84 5.83 -14.98
CA ASN A 82 0.48 6.69 -13.84
C ASN A 82 0.99 8.14 -14.02
N PRO A 83 0.22 9.02 -14.69
CA PRO A 83 0.63 10.40 -15.02
C PRO A 83 1.05 11.26 -13.81
N ASP A 84 0.43 11.03 -12.64
CA ASP A 84 0.63 11.85 -11.44
C ASP A 84 2.04 11.71 -10.83
N ILE A 85 2.73 10.61 -11.13
CA ILE A 85 4.01 10.22 -10.53
C ILE A 85 5.08 9.86 -11.58
N THR A 86 4.77 10.01 -12.86
CA THR A 86 5.64 9.62 -13.98
C THR A 86 7.04 10.20 -13.83
N GLN A 87 7.16 11.49 -13.50
CA GLN A 87 8.46 12.14 -13.39
C GLN A 87 9.32 11.56 -12.25
N GLU A 88 8.73 11.28 -11.10
CA GLU A 88 9.45 10.72 -9.95
C GLU A 88 9.87 9.28 -10.22
N MET A 89 8.96 8.48 -10.80
CA MET A 89 9.25 7.10 -11.19
C MET A 89 10.37 7.04 -12.23
N LEU A 90 10.33 7.89 -13.27
CA LEU A 90 11.40 7.95 -14.29
C LEU A 90 12.74 8.39 -13.70
N THR A 91 12.74 9.28 -12.71
CA THR A 91 13.97 9.69 -12.02
C THR A 91 14.59 8.52 -11.25
N ALA A 92 13.77 7.74 -10.55
CA ALA A 92 14.24 6.56 -9.83
C ALA A 92 14.68 5.44 -10.78
N VAL A 93 14.01 5.27 -11.92
CA VAL A 93 14.42 4.34 -12.98
C VAL A 93 15.80 4.73 -13.56
N ASP A 94 16.02 6.02 -13.83
CA ASP A 94 17.31 6.52 -14.32
C ASP A 94 18.44 6.29 -13.28
N GLU A 95 18.13 6.42 -11.99
CA GLU A 95 19.06 6.09 -10.91
C GLU A 95 19.42 4.58 -10.91
N VAL A 96 18.44 3.70 -11.11
CA VAL A 96 18.67 2.25 -11.26
C VAL A 96 19.51 1.95 -12.49
N LYS A 97 19.28 2.65 -13.60
CA LYS A 97 20.08 2.53 -14.82
C LYS A 97 21.54 2.88 -14.59
N LYS A 98 21.81 4.06 -14.04
CA LYS A 98 23.18 4.54 -13.73
C LYS A 98 23.91 3.61 -12.76
N THR A 99 23.24 3.19 -11.70
CA THR A 99 23.83 2.27 -10.71
C THR A 99 24.00 0.85 -11.25
N GLY A 100 23.12 0.42 -12.14
CA GLY A 100 23.19 -0.83 -12.88
C GLY A 100 24.39 -0.90 -13.82
N ASP A 101 24.63 0.16 -14.60
CA ASP A 101 25.78 0.27 -15.49
C ASP A 101 27.10 0.24 -14.69
N ALA A 102 27.16 1.00 -13.59
CA ALA A 102 28.32 0.98 -12.69
C ALA A 102 28.59 -0.41 -12.09
N MET A 103 27.53 -1.16 -11.73
CA MET A 103 27.65 -2.53 -11.24
C MET A 103 28.12 -3.49 -12.33
N SER A 104 27.62 -3.36 -13.56
CA SER A 104 28.09 -4.15 -14.71
C SER A 104 29.59 -3.94 -14.94
N ILE A 105 30.05 -2.68 -15.01
CA ILE A 105 31.46 -2.34 -15.22
C ILE A 105 32.32 -2.94 -14.11
N ALA A 106 31.98 -2.68 -12.84
CA ALA A 106 32.75 -3.18 -11.71
C ALA A 106 32.77 -4.72 -11.63
N ALA A 107 31.70 -5.39 -12.03
CA ALA A 107 31.63 -6.84 -12.07
C ALA A 107 32.46 -7.43 -13.24
N ARG A 108 32.54 -6.76 -14.39
CA ARG A 108 33.43 -7.13 -15.50
C ARG A 108 34.89 -6.98 -15.10
N GLU A 109 35.27 -5.83 -14.53
CA GLU A 109 36.64 -5.58 -14.06
C GLU A 109 37.10 -6.62 -13.03
N PHE A 110 36.20 -7.00 -12.10
CA PHE A 110 36.45 -8.06 -11.13
C PHE A 110 36.51 -9.45 -11.78
N SER A 111 35.76 -9.70 -12.85
CA SER A 111 35.81 -10.99 -13.57
C SER A 111 37.15 -11.24 -14.26
N GLU A 112 37.81 -10.18 -14.72
CA GLU A 112 39.14 -10.22 -15.36
C GLU A 112 40.26 -10.42 -14.33
N ASP A 113 40.08 -9.94 -13.11
CA ASP A 113 41.05 -10.11 -12.01
C ASP A 113 40.35 -10.42 -10.67
N PRO A 114 39.97 -11.68 -10.43
CA PRO A 114 39.22 -12.10 -9.25
C PRO A 114 40.03 -12.08 -7.94
N CYS A 115 41.36 -11.97 -8.03
CA CYS A 115 42.26 -11.94 -6.87
C CYS A 115 42.45 -10.52 -6.32
N SER A 116 42.11 -9.49 -7.09
CA SER A 116 42.21 -8.10 -6.66
C SER A 116 41.18 -7.75 -5.59
N SER A 117 41.69 -7.47 -4.38
CA SER A 117 40.87 -7.00 -3.27
C SER A 117 40.25 -5.62 -3.54
N MET A 118 40.91 -4.78 -4.34
CA MET A 118 40.41 -3.46 -4.73
C MET A 118 39.21 -3.58 -5.68
N LYS A 119 39.33 -4.37 -6.75
CA LYS A 119 38.23 -4.61 -7.71
C LYS A 119 37.03 -5.27 -7.05
N ARG A 120 37.27 -6.22 -6.12
CA ARG A 120 36.22 -6.79 -5.27
C ARG A 120 35.51 -5.71 -4.45
N GLY A 121 36.26 -4.79 -3.83
CA GLY A 121 35.71 -3.68 -3.06
C GLY A 121 34.83 -2.75 -3.91
N ASN A 122 35.28 -2.40 -5.11
CA ASN A 122 34.54 -1.56 -6.05
C ASN A 122 33.22 -2.22 -6.48
N MET A 123 33.25 -3.51 -6.84
CA MET A 123 32.05 -4.28 -7.18
C MET A 123 31.05 -4.31 -6.02
N VAL A 124 31.51 -4.54 -4.79
CA VAL A 124 30.63 -4.57 -3.61
C VAL A 124 29.97 -3.21 -3.34
N ARG A 125 30.70 -2.11 -3.55
CA ARG A 125 30.12 -0.75 -3.46
C ARG A 125 29.06 -0.52 -4.54
N ALA A 126 29.35 -0.89 -5.78
CA ALA A 126 28.41 -0.76 -6.88
C ALA A 126 27.13 -1.59 -6.65
N ALA A 127 27.27 -2.82 -6.13
CA ALA A 127 26.15 -3.68 -5.76
C ALA A 127 25.25 -3.06 -4.68
N ARG A 128 25.86 -2.41 -3.67
CA ARG A 128 25.10 -1.71 -2.62
C ARG A 128 24.33 -0.51 -3.18
N ASN A 129 24.95 0.28 -4.05
CA ASN A 129 24.31 1.43 -4.66
C ASN A 129 23.14 0.99 -5.54
N LEU A 130 23.31 -0.07 -6.35
CA LEU A 130 22.22 -0.66 -7.14
C LEU A 130 21.08 -1.16 -6.25
N LEU A 131 21.39 -1.87 -5.15
CA LEU A 131 20.37 -2.34 -4.21
C LEU A 131 19.60 -1.19 -3.56
N SER A 132 20.28 -0.09 -3.23
CA SER A 132 19.65 1.13 -2.72
C SER A 132 18.69 1.75 -3.74
N ALA A 133 19.12 1.88 -5.00
CA ALA A 133 18.30 2.42 -6.08
C ALA A 133 17.06 1.53 -6.36
N VAL A 134 17.26 0.20 -6.40
CA VAL A 134 16.17 -0.78 -6.56
C VAL A 134 15.19 -0.69 -5.40
N THR A 135 15.69 -0.59 -4.16
CA THR A 135 14.84 -0.43 -2.97
C THR A 135 13.99 0.83 -3.06
N ARG A 136 14.60 1.95 -3.45
CA ARG A 136 13.88 3.22 -3.66
C ARG A 136 12.79 3.10 -4.72
N LEU A 137 13.08 2.45 -5.86
CA LEU A 137 12.08 2.25 -6.90
C LEU A 137 10.92 1.35 -6.42
N LEU A 138 11.21 0.29 -5.67
CA LEU A 138 10.18 -0.59 -5.10
C LEU A 138 9.28 0.12 -4.08
N ILE A 139 9.85 1.01 -3.26
CA ILE A 139 9.07 1.83 -2.33
C ILE A 139 8.20 2.82 -3.10
N LEU A 140 8.71 3.45 -4.16
CA LEU A 140 7.90 4.30 -5.04
C LEU A 140 6.78 3.51 -5.73
N ALA A 141 7.05 2.29 -6.19
CA ALA A 141 6.06 1.38 -6.76
C ALA A 141 4.92 1.08 -5.77
N ASP A 142 5.24 0.79 -4.50
CA ASP A 142 4.22 0.58 -3.46
C ASP A 142 3.35 1.83 -3.23
N MET A 143 3.95 3.01 -3.27
CA MET A 143 3.20 4.26 -3.12
C MET A 143 2.22 4.50 -4.27
N VAL A 144 2.50 3.99 -5.48
CA VAL A 144 1.56 4.02 -6.61
C VAL A 144 0.31 3.22 -6.29
N ASP A 145 0.49 2.02 -5.73
CA ASP A 145 -0.63 1.15 -5.35
C ASP A 145 -1.50 1.82 -4.28
N VAL A 146 -0.89 2.53 -3.32
CA VAL A 146 -1.63 3.35 -2.33
C VAL A 146 -2.37 4.49 -3.01
N HIS A 147 -1.74 5.20 -3.95
CA HIS A 147 -2.39 6.30 -4.67
C HIS A 147 -3.60 5.83 -5.49
N LEU A 148 -3.48 4.71 -6.20
CA LEU A 148 -4.59 4.10 -6.93
C LEU A 148 -5.76 3.73 -6.00
N LEU A 149 -5.45 3.21 -4.81
CA LEU A 149 -6.45 2.93 -3.78
C LEU A 149 -7.14 4.22 -3.29
N LEU A 150 -6.38 5.29 -3.03
CA LEU A 150 -6.93 6.60 -2.64
C LEU A 150 -7.81 7.22 -3.74
N LYS A 151 -7.44 7.04 -5.01
CA LYS A 151 -8.26 7.46 -6.14
C LYS A 151 -9.59 6.70 -6.20
N SER A 152 -9.56 5.38 -5.96
CA SER A 152 -10.78 4.57 -5.87
C SER A 152 -11.66 5.00 -4.69
N LEU A 153 -11.06 5.33 -3.54
CA LEU A 153 -11.78 5.90 -2.39
C LEU A 153 -12.51 7.18 -2.76
N HIS A 154 -11.85 8.13 -3.44
CA HIS A 154 -12.46 9.39 -3.83
C HIS A 154 -13.65 9.21 -4.79
N ILE A 155 -13.56 8.25 -5.72
CA ILE A 155 -14.69 7.90 -6.61
C ILE A 155 -15.89 7.39 -5.79
N VAL A 156 -15.64 6.58 -4.76
CA VAL A 156 -16.70 6.07 -3.87
C VAL A 156 -17.31 7.20 -3.03
N GLU A 157 -16.52 8.16 -2.55
CA GLU A 157 -17.02 9.35 -1.85
C GLU A 157 -17.92 10.20 -2.74
N ASP A 158 -17.54 10.43 -3.99
CA ASP A 158 -18.34 11.14 -4.98
C ASP A 158 -19.67 10.43 -5.25
N ASP A 159 -19.65 9.10 -5.33
CA ASP A 159 -20.86 8.30 -5.50
C ASP A 159 -21.78 8.38 -4.27
N LEU A 160 -21.21 8.42 -3.06
CA LEU A 160 -21.99 8.63 -1.83
C LEU A 160 -22.66 10.01 -1.81
N ASN A 161 -21.97 11.05 -2.29
CA ASN A 161 -22.55 12.38 -2.44
C ASN A 161 -23.71 12.38 -3.45
N LYS A 162 -23.59 11.69 -4.57
CA LYS A 162 -24.70 11.53 -5.55
C LYS A 162 -25.88 10.77 -4.93
N LEU A 163 -25.62 9.70 -4.18
CA LEU A 163 -26.65 8.92 -3.48
C LEU A 163 -27.41 9.76 -2.43
N LYS A 164 -26.70 10.62 -1.71
CA LYS A 164 -27.30 11.51 -0.70
C LYS A 164 -28.24 12.54 -1.32
N ASN A 165 -27.89 13.04 -2.50
CA ASN A 165 -28.61 14.12 -3.20
C ASN A 165 -29.67 13.61 -4.20
N ALA A 166 -29.76 12.29 -4.39
CA ALA A 166 -30.74 11.69 -5.30
C ALA A 166 -32.18 12.09 -4.90
N SER A 167 -32.93 12.56 -5.89
CA SER A 167 -34.28 13.13 -5.71
C SER A 167 -35.40 12.25 -6.27
N SER A 168 -35.04 11.22 -7.06
CA SER A 168 -35.98 10.29 -7.66
C SER A 168 -35.55 8.83 -7.48
N GLN A 169 -36.51 7.89 -7.62
CA GLN A 169 -36.20 6.46 -7.52
C GLN A 169 -35.27 5.98 -8.64
N ASP A 170 -35.44 6.50 -9.85
CA ASP A 170 -34.64 6.12 -11.01
C ASP A 170 -33.19 6.60 -10.86
N GLU A 171 -33.00 7.88 -10.50
CA GLU A 171 -31.68 8.45 -10.19
C GLU A 171 -30.98 7.67 -9.06
N LEU A 172 -31.72 7.30 -8.01
CA LEU A 172 -31.19 6.50 -6.91
C LEU A 172 -30.71 5.11 -7.40
N MET A 173 -31.49 4.45 -8.25
CA MET A 173 -31.14 3.13 -8.77
C MET A 173 -29.90 3.17 -9.65
N ASP A 174 -29.76 4.20 -10.48
CA ASP A 174 -28.58 4.39 -11.34
C ASP A 174 -27.32 4.72 -10.52
N ASN A 175 -27.44 5.65 -9.57
CA ASN A 175 -26.35 5.98 -8.64
C ASN A 175 -25.93 4.76 -7.81
N MET A 176 -26.87 3.93 -7.35
CA MET A 176 -26.56 2.73 -6.57
C MET A 176 -25.83 1.67 -7.41
N ARG A 177 -26.17 1.54 -8.71
CA ARG A 177 -25.46 0.62 -9.62
C ARG A 177 -24.01 1.04 -9.81
N GLN A 178 -23.77 2.34 -9.96
CA GLN A 178 -22.41 2.89 -10.10
C GLN A 178 -21.62 2.71 -8.80
N PHE A 179 -22.20 3.13 -7.67
CA PHE A 179 -21.63 2.93 -6.34
C PHE A 179 -21.27 1.47 -6.07
N GLY A 180 -22.17 0.53 -6.38
CA GLY A 180 -21.93 -0.89 -6.14
C GLY A 180 -20.73 -1.45 -6.92
N ARG A 181 -20.49 -0.98 -8.14
CA ARG A 181 -19.30 -1.34 -8.93
C ARG A 181 -18.03 -0.76 -8.29
N ASN A 182 -18.03 0.53 -8.00
CA ASN A 182 -16.86 1.24 -7.49
C ASN A 182 -16.49 0.80 -6.07
N ALA A 183 -17.48 0.61 -5.19
CA ALA A 183 -17.29 0.04 -3.86
C ALA A 183 -16.78 -1.40 -3.92
N GLY A 184 -17.24 -2.20 -4.89
CA GLY A 184 -16.74 -3.56 -5.11
C GLY A 184 -15.27 -3.58 -5.54
N GLU A 185 -14.88 -2.68 -6.43
CA GLU A 185 -13.49 -2.49 -6.84
C GLU A 185 -12.61 -2.03 -5.67
N LEU A 186 -13.06 -1.02 -4.93
CA LEU A 186 -12.38 -0.52 -3.74
C LEU A 186 -12.15 -1.64 -2.72
N ILE A 187 -13.17 -2.44 -2.41
CA ILE A 187 -13.05 -3.57 -1.48
C ILE A 187 -12.00 -4.59 -1.95
N LYS A 188 -11.88 -4.80 -3.28
CA LYS A 188 -10.89 -5.70 -3.86
C LYS A 188 -9.47 -5.10 -3.78
N GLN A 189 -9.29 -3.82 -4.08
CA GLN A 189 -8.01 -3.13 -3.96
C GLN A 189 -7.55 -3.08 -2.49
N ALA A 190 -8.44 -2.74 -1.57
CA ALA A 190 -8.18 -2.77 -0.13
C ALA A 190 -7.82 -4.19 0.38
N ALA A 191 -8.38 -5.25 -0.25
CA ALA A 191 -8.00 -6.63 0.07
C ALA A 191 -6.53 -6.92 -0.23
N LYS A 192 -6.05 -6.45 -1.38
CA LYS A 192 -4.66 -6.60 -1.78
C LYS A 192 -3.75 -5.87 -0.80
N ARG A 193 -4.10 -4.61 -0.45
CA ARG A 193 -3.33 -3.84 0.55
C ARG A 193 -3.29 -4.53 1.91
N GLN A 194 -4.41 -5.10 2.36
CA GLN A 194 -4.48 -5.88 3.61
C GLN A 194 -3.53 -7.08 3.64
N GLN A 195 -3.31 -7.75 2.50
CA GLN A 195 -2.39 -8.89 2.42
C GLN A 195 -0.92 -8.47 2.48
N GLU A 196 -0.64 -7.23 2.10
CA GLU A 196 0.72 -6.70 1.97
C GLU A 196 1.19 -5.89 3.18
N LEU A 197 0.28 -5.33 3.98
CA LEU A 197 0.62 -4.57 5.19
C LEU A 197 1.45 -5.43 6.17
N LYS A 198 2.50 -4.84 6.76
CA LYS A 198 3.32 -5.53 7.77
C LYS A 198 2.70 -5.55 9.16
N ASP A 199 2.09 -4.43 9.54
CA ASP A 199 1.52 -4.25 10.89
C ASP A 199 0.24 -5.09 11.04
N PRO A 200 0.21 -6.07 11.96
CA PRO A 200 -0.98 -6.87 12.21
C PRO A 200 -2.21 -6.04 12.60
N GLN A 201 -2.03 -4.97 13.36
CA GLN A 201 -3.13 -4.12 13.80
C GLN A 201 -3.74 -3.37 12.62
N LEU A 202 -2.91 -2.75 11.76
CA LEU A 202 -3.39 -2.10 10.55
C LEU A 202 -4.08 -3.08 9.58
N ARG A 203 -3.64 -4.35 9.55
CA ARG A 203 -4.32 -5.38 8.75
C ARG A 203 -5.71 -5.69 9.27
N ASP A 204 -5.87 -5.79 10.58
CA ASP A 204 -7.14 -6.07 11.22
C ASP A 204 -8.10 -4.87 11.11
N ASP A 205 -7.60 -3.65 11.29
CA ASP A 205 -8.35 -2.41 11.09
C ASP A 205 -8.85 -2.28 9.64
N LEU A 206 -7.99 -2.59 8.66
CA LEU A 206 -8.39 -2.58 7.25
C LEU A 206 -9.43 -3.67 6.95
N ALA A 207 -9.30 -4.85 7.57
CA ALA A 207 -10.28 -5.93 7.43
C ALA A 207 -11.64 -5.52 7.99
N ALA A 208 -11.66 -4.91 9.18
CA ALA A 208 -12.86 -4.40 9.84
C ALA A 208 -13.53 -3.30 9.00
N ALA A 209 -12.77 -2.32 8.53
CA ALA A 209 -13.28 -1.23 7.70
C ALA A 209 -13.89 -1.76 6.38
N ARG A 210 -13.24 -2.74 5.73
CA ARG A 210 -13.79 -3.41 4.53
C ARG A 210 -15.10 -4.15 4.83
N ALA A 211 -15.20 -4.82 5.98
CA ALA A 211 -16.41 -5.52 6.38
C ALA A 211 -17.56 -4.54 6.65
N MET A 212 -17.27 -3.41 7.30
CA MET A 212 -18.22 -2.33 7.56
C MET A 212 -18.72 -1.70 6.26
N LEU A 213 -17.80 -1.36 5.34
CA LEU A 213 -18.13 -0.86 4.00
C LEU A 213 -19.08 -1.83 3.29
N LYS A 214 -18.76 -3.13 3.26
CA LYS A 214 -19.61 -4.14 2.61
C LYS A 214 -20.99 -4.23 3.26
N LYS A 215 -21.05 -4.29 4.59
CA LYS A 215 -22.30 -4.39 5.36
C LYS A 215 -23.20 -3.19 5.08
N HIS A 216 -22.70 -1.98 5.29
CA HIS A 216 -23.50 -0.77 5.16
C HIS A 216 -23.87 -0.47 3.70
N SER A 217 -23.03 -0.80 2.72
CA SER A 217 -23.38 -0.75 1.29
C SER A 217 -24.62 -1.57 0.94
N THR A 218 -24.81 -2.75 1.54
CA THR A 218 -26.01 -3.57 1.29
C THR A 218 -27.29 -2.97 1.88
N MET A 219 -27.17 -2.24 3.00
CA MET A 219 -28.30 -1.60 3.66
C MET A 219 -28.67 -0.25 3.02
N LEU A 220 -27.69 0.40 2.39
CA LEU A 220 -27.81 1.74 1.85
C LEU A 220 -28.93 1.86 0.81
N LEU A 221 -29.08 0.88 -0.09
CA LEU A 221 -30.15 0.90 -1.10
C LEU A 221 -31.54 0.93 -0.45
N THR A 222 -31.75 0.07 0.56
CA THR A 222 -33.05 -0.04 1.23
C THR A 222 -33.37 1.24 1.99
N ALA A 223 -32.42 1.77 2.76
CA ALA A 223 -32.61 2.99 3.52
C ALA A 223 -32.87 4.21 2.62
N SER A 224 -32.09 4.37 1.55
CA SER A 224 -32.28 5.45 0.58
C SER A 224 -33.60 5.33 -0.17
N LYS A 225 -34.04 4.12 -0.52
CA LYS A 225 -35.35 3.90 -1.16
C LYS A 225 -36.52 4.31 -0.28
N VAL A 226 -36.46 3.98 1.01
CA VAL A 226 -37.53 4.35 1.96
C VAL A 226 -37.61 5.87 2.08
N TYR A 227 -36.48 6.56 2.20
CA TYR A 227 -36.45 8.02 2.28
C TYR A 227 -36.96 8.70 1.01
N VAL A 228 -36.56 8.23 -0.18
CA VAL A 228 -37.03 8.82 -1.46
C VAL A 228 -38.54 8.62 -1.65
N ARG A 229 -39.12 7.53 -1.13
CA ARG A 229 -40.58 7.30 -1.19
C ARG A 229 -41.37 8.07 -0.16
N HIS A 230 -40.79 8.27 1.02
CA HIS A 230 -41.43 8.89 2.17
C HIS A 230 -40.56 10.00 2.76
N PRO A 231 -40.34 11.10 2.02
CA PRO A 231 -39.50 12.21 2.49
C PRO A 231 -40.08 12.92 3.73
N GLU A 232 -41.37 12.75 3.99
CA GLU A 232 -42.07 13.24 5.18
C GLU A 232 -41.71 12.50 6.47
N LEU A 233 -41.11 11.30 6.38
CA LEU A 233 -40.73 10.50 7.53
C LEU A 233 -39.32 10.84 8.01
N ASP A 234 -39.23 11.63 9.09
CA ASP A 234 -37.96 12.01 9.71
C ASP A 234 -37.09 10.79 10.07
N LEU A 235 -37.70 9.71 10.56
CA LEU A 235 -36.99 8.47 10.89
C LEU A 235 -36.33 7.82 9.66
N ALA A 236 -36.94 7.93 8.47
CA ALA A 236 -36.34 7.41 7.24
C ALA A 236 -35.09 8.20 6.86
N LYS A 237 -35.13 9.53 7.04
CA LYS A 237 -33.98 10.41 6.83
C LYS A 237 -32.85 10.10 7.78
N VAL A 238 -33.14 10.01 9.08
CA VAL A 238 -32.14 9.71 10.13
C VAL A 238 -31.48 8.36 9.87
N ASN A 239 -32.26 7.33 9.52
CA ASN A 239 -31.73 6.01 9.21
C ASN A 239 -30.80 6.02 7.97
N ARG A 240 -31.21 6.71 6.90
CA ARG A 240 -30.38 6.85 5.68
C ARG A 240 -29.09 7.59 5.97
N ASP A 241 -29.16 8.73 6.66
CA ASP A 241 -28.01 9.57 6.96
C ASP A 241 -27.04 8.86 7.92
N PHE A 242 -27.55 8.07 8.87
CA PHE A 242 -26.73 7.18 9.70
C PHE A 242 -25.97 6.15 8.86
N ILE A 243 -26.64 5.44 7.96
CA ILE A 243 -25.98 4.43 7.10
C ILE A 243 -24.95 5.09 6.18
N LEU A 244 -25.26 6.23 5.57
CA LEU A 244 -24.31 7.00 4.76
C LEU A 244 -23.07 7.37 5.57
N LYS A 245 -23.25 7.88 6.79
CA LYS A 245 -22.14 8.20 7.70
C LYS A 245 -21.27 6.98 7.98
N GLN A 246 -21.87 5.83 8.30
CA GLN A 246 -21.11 4.60 8.54
C GLN A 246 -20.30 4.15 7.32
N VAL A 247 -20.81 4.37 6.10
CA VAL A 247 -20.05 4.08 4.87
C VAL A 247 -18.89 5.08 4.72
N CYS A 248 -19.13 6.38 4.93
CA CYS A 248 -18.08 7.39 4.87
C CYS A 248 -16.98 7.13 5.91
N ASP A 249 -17.35 6.78 7.14
CA ASP A 249 -16.40 6.46 8.20
C ASP A 249 -15.55 5.25 7.82
N ALA A 250 -16.15 4.20 7.24
CA ALA A 250 -15.41 3.04 6.75
C ALA A 250 -14.44 3.40 5.60
N VAL A 251 -14.85 4.26 4.67
CA VAL A 251 -13.99 4.79 3.58
C VAL A 251 -12.82 5.59 4.15
N ASN A 252 -13.07 6.45 5.13
CA ASN A 252 -12.03 7.22 5.83
C ASN A 252 -11.03 6.31 6.55
N THR A 253 -11.51 5.29 7.28
CA THR A 253 -10.62 4.31 7.92
C THR A 253 -9.76 3.56 6.90
N ILE A 254 -10.32 3.15 5.75
CA ILE A 254 -9.54 2.53 4.68
C ILE A 254 -8.46 3.50 4.18
N SER A 255 -8.78 4.79 4.02
CA SER A 255 -7.84 5.83 3.58
C SER A 255 -6.68 6.02 4.57
N ASP A 256 -6.98 6.13 5.86
CA ASP A 256 -5.98 6.33 6.90
C ASP A 256 -5.04 5.13 7.03
N VAL A 257 -5.63 3.93 7.10
CA VAL A 257 -4.87 2.68 7.22
C VAL A 257 -4.03 2.40 5.97
N ALA A 258 -4.55 2.69 4.76
CA ALA A 258 -3.80 2.55 3.52
C ALA A 258 -2.54 3.42 3.48
N GLN A 259 -2.64 4.64 4.01
CA GLN A 259 -1.53 5.60 4.16
C GLN A 259 -0.61 5.27 5.34
N GLY A 260 -0.92 4.24 6.14
CA GLY A 260 -0.16 3.86 7.34
C GLY A 260 -0.28 4.89 8.47
N LYS A 261 -1.34 5.70 8.48
CA LYS A 261 -1.72 6.45 9.67
C LYS A 261 -2.36 5.44 10.62
N SER A 262 -1.78 5.26 11.80
CA SER A 262 -2.51 4.55 12.84
C SER A 262 -3.77 5.34 13.13
N SER A 263 -4.91 4.67 13.03
CA SER A 263 -6.12 5.20 13.65
C SER A 263 -5.76 5.42 15.11
N GLN A 264 -5.83 6.67 15.60
CA GLN A 264 -5.97 6.84 17.04
C GLN A 264 -7.15 5.96 17.45
N PRO A 265 -7.05 5.25 18.60
CA PRO A 265 -8.10 4.35 19.02
C PRO A 265 -9.40 5.14 19.08
N THR A 266 -10.27 4.93 18.10
CA THR A 266 -11.67 5.19 18.31
C THR A 266 -12.08 4.16 19.36
N ASP A 267 -12.42 4.68 20.54
CA ASP A 267 -12.96 3.99 21.72
C ASP A 267 -14.24 3.18 21.41
N ILE A 268 -14.16 2.25 20.46
CA ILE A 268 -15.23 1.34 20.08
C ILE A 268 -14.89 -0.07 20.57
N TYR A 269 -13.60 -0.40 20.73
CA TYR A 269 -13.14 -1.69 21.25
C TYR A 269 -12.67 -1.66 22.72
N SER A 270 -12.67 -0.51 23.41
CA SER A 270 -12.38 -0.46 24.85
C SER A 270 -13.49 -1.14 25.68
N GLY A 271 -14.74 -1.04 25.24
CA GLY A 271 -15.89 -1.54 26.01
C GLY A 271 -16.07 -3.07 26.02
N ALA A 272 -15.51 -3.81 25.07
CA ALA A 272 -15.67 -5.27 25.03
C ALA A 272 -14.84 -5.99 26.10
N GLY A 273 -13.69 -5.43 26.48
CA GLY A 273 -12.85 -5.94 27.56
C GLY A 273 -13.35 -5.54 28.95
N GLU A 274 -13.86 -4.30 29.09
CA GLU A 274 -14.44 -3.82 30.35
C GLU A 274 -15.71 -4.56 30.75
N LEU A 275 -16.56 -4.95 29.79
CA LEU A 275 -17.76 -5.75 30.09
C LEU A 275 -17.44 -7.17 30.53
N ALA A 276 -16.41 -7.79 29.95
CA ALA A 276 -15.95 -9.11 30.37
C ALA A 276 -15.32 -9.06 31.78
N ALA A 277 -14.51 -8.03 32.06
CA ALA A 277 -13.93 -7.81 33.38
C ALA A 277 -15.01 -7.49 34.44
N ALA A 278 -16.02 -6.70 34.09
CA ALA A 278 -17.14 -6.40 34.99
C ALA A 278 -18.05 -7.61 35.25
N LEU A 279 -18.14 -8.56 34.31
CA LEU A 279 -18.85 -9.83 34.51
C LEU A 279 -18.08 -10.78 35.42
N ASP A 280 -16.76 -10.88 35.26
CA ASP A 280 -15.90 -11.69 36.14
C ASP A 280 -15.89 -11.15 37.59
N ASP A 281 -15.83 -9.82 37.78
CA ASP A 281 -15.91 -9.21 39.13
C ASP A 281 -17.29 -9.40 39.79
N PHE A 282 -18.36 -9.50 39.00
CA PHE A 282 -19.71 -9.79 39.51
C PHE A 282 -19.84 -11.24 39.98
N ASP A 283 -19.24 -12.20 39.29
CA ASP A 283 -19.25 -13.61 39.69
C ASP A 283 -18.41 -13.86 40.96
N VAL A 284 -17.32 -13.10 41.15
CA VAL A 284 -16.49 -13.20 42.38
C VAL A 284 -17.19 -12.62 43.61
N SER A 285 -18.09 -11.65 43.43
CA SER A 285 -18.83 -11.01 44.53
C SER A 285 -20.10 -11.78 44.95
N LEU A 286 -20.42 -12.87 44.27
CA LEU A 286 -21.56 -13.77 44.53
C LEU A 286 -21.18 -15.07 45.27
N ILE A 287 -19.92 -15.21 45.70
CA ILE A 287 -19.40 -16.32 46.52
C ILE A 287 -19.15 -15.86 47.96
#